data_AF-A0A348TUI0-F1
#
_entry.id   AF-A0A348TUI0-F1
#
_cell.length_a   1.000
_cell.length_b   1.000
_cell.length_c   1.000
_cell.angle_alpha   90.00
_cell.angle_beta   90.00
_cell.angle_gamma   90.00
#
_symmetry.space_group_name_H-M   'P 1'
#
loop_
_entity.id
_entity.type
_entity.pdbx_description
1 polymer ?
#
loop_
_entity_poly.entity_id
_entity_poly.type
_entity_poly.pdbx_seq_one_letter_code
_entity_poly.pdbx_strand_id
1 'polypeptide(L)'
;MSSYLSYQNSNTLLFVEAFRAHFGIEPNNYAIRGFDIADYHIIRTLYGESPMRGIYLGFDHTQGKENKWVELRRFENFEWNLLRHP
;
A
#
# COMPACT_ATOMS: atom_id res chain seq x y z
N MET A 1 -4.23 -11.90 -13.67
CA MET A 1 -4.68 -11.31 -12.39
C MET A 1 -4.19 -9.88 -12.35
N SER A 2 -5.09 -8.90 -12.30
CA SER A 2 -4.71 -7.48 -12.30
C SER A 2 -4.09 -7.13 -10.94
N SER A 3 -2.82 -6.71 -10.92
CA SER A 3 -2.19 -6.21 -9.70
C SER A 3 -2.87 -4.91 -9.32
N TYR A 4 -3.37 -4.78 -8.10
CA TYR A 4 -3.99 -3.57 -7.55
C TYR A 4 -3.01 -2.39 -7.37
N LEU A 5 -1.82 -2.48 -7.97
CA LEU A 5 -0.74 -1.51 -7.90
C LEU A 5 -1.01 -0.34 -8.85
N SER A 6 -0.89 0.89 -8.32
CA SER A 6 -0.88 2.08 -9.17
C SER A 6 0.57 2.46 -9.48
N TYR A 7 1.02 2.13 -10.68
CA TYR A 7 2.36 2.47 -11.18
C TYR A 7 2.56 3.97 -11.46
N GLN A 8 1.54 4.80 -11.29
CA GLN A 8 1.69 6.27 -11.33
C GLN A 8 2.11 6.84 -9.97
N ASN A 9 1.94 6.08 -8.89
CA ASN A 9 2.38 6.49 -7.57
C ASN A 9 3.90 6.27 -7.44
N SER A 10 4.64 7.34 -7.14
CA SER A 10 6.11 7.31 -7.05
C SER A 10 6.63 6.33 -6.00
N ASN A 11 5.96 6.20 -4.85
CA ASN A 11 6.34 5.24 -3.81
C ASN A 11 6.14 3.80 -4.29
N THR A 12 5.08 3.56 -5.06
CA THR A 12 4.82 2.24 -5.67
C THR A 12 5.90 1.90 -6.70
N LEU A 13 6.26 2.84 -7.56
CA LEU A 13 7.37 2.65 -8.52
C LEU A 13 8.69 2.35 -7.81
N LEU A 14 9.07 3.17 -6.83
CA LEU A 14 10.32 3.00 -6.08
C LEU A 14 10.40 1.63 -5.40
N PHE A 15 9.30 1.20 -4.76
CA PHE A 15 9.23 -0.13 -4.15
C PHE A 15 9.41 -1.24 -5.19
N VAL A 16 8.67 -1.18 -6.30
CA VAL A 16 8.74 -2.24 -7.33
C VAL A 16 10.12 -2.29 -7.98
N GLU A 17 10.72 -1.13 -8.29
CA GLU A 17 12.07 -1.05 -8.85
C GLU A 17 13.12 -1.62 -7.89
N ALA A 18 13.09 -1.22 -6.61
CA ALA A 18 14.00 -1.74 -5.61
C ALA A 18 13.81 -3.25 -5.37
N PHE A 19 12.56 -3.73 -5.34
CA PHE A 19 12.25 -5.14 -5.17
C PHE A 19 12.77 -5.98 -6.34
N ARG A 20 12.53 -5.52 -7.58
CA ARG A 20 13.05 -6.18 -8.79
C ARG A 20 14.56 -6.18 -8.83
N ALA A 21 15.21 -5.07 -8.47
CA ALA A 21 16.66 -4.98 -8.43
C ALA A 21 17.29 -5.97 -7.43
N HIS A 22 16.60 -6.24 -6.32
CA HIS A 22 17.09 -7.13 -5.27
C HIS A 22 16.76 -8.61 -5.52
N PHE A 23 15.53 -8.91 -5.95
CA PHE A 23 15.02 -10.29 -6.06
C PHE A 23 14.87 -10.80 -7.50
N GLY A 24 15.01 -9.94 -8.51
CA GLY A 24 14.89 -10.31 -9.93
C GLY A 24 13.47 -10.68 -10.37
N ILE A 25 12.46 -10.46 -9.53
CA ILE A 25 11.06 -10.84 -9.78
C ILE A 25 10.10 -9.70 -9.41
N GLU A 26 8.87 -9.79 -9.92
CA GLU A 26 7.79 -8.88 -9.56
C GLU A 26 7.32 -9.14 -8.11
N PRO A 27 7.11 -8.09 -7.29
CA PRO A 27 6.51 -8.28 -5.99
C PRO A 27 5.07 -8.78 -6.12
N ASN A 28 4.74 -9.83 -5.38
CA ASN A 28 3.36 -10.28 -5.23
C ASN A 28 2.65 -9.49 -4.11
N ASN A 29 1.35 -9.71 -3.95
CA ASN A 29 0.54 -9.03 -2.93
C ASN A 29 1.07 -9.24 -1.49
N TYR A 30 1.73 -10.36 -1.19
CA TYR A 30 2.29 -10.59 0.14
C TYR A 30 3.53 -9.74 0.39
N ALA A 31 4.41 -9.59 -0.60
CA ALA A 31 5.59 -8.72 -0.49
C ALA A 31 5.18 -7.27 -0.23
N ILE A 32 4.18 -6.77 -0.97
CA ILE A 32 3.67 -5.40 -0.81
C ILE A 32 3.04 -5.19 0.58
N ARG A 33 2.20 -6.13 1.03
CA ARG A 33 1.61 -6.07 2.38
C ARG A 33 2.65 -6.12 3.47
N GLY A 34 3.66 -6.98 3.33
CA GLY A 34 4.77 -7.08 4.28
C GLY A 34 5.57 -5.78 4.37
N PHE A 35 5.83 -5.15 3.23
CA PHE A 35 6.46 -3.83 3.18
C PHE A 35 5.62 -2.77 3.90
N ASP A 36 4.34 -2.64 3.56
CA ASP A 36 3.46 -1.66 4.19
C ASP A 36 3.36 -1.83 5.71
N ILE A 37 3.32 -3.07 6.22
CA ILE A 37 3.30 -3.37 7.65
C ILE A 37 4.63 -2.97 8.32
N ALA A 38 5.76 -3.30 7.69
CA ALA A 38 7.07 -2.96 8.22
C ALA A 38 7.28 -1.45 8.28
N ASP A 39 6.97 -0.76 7.18
CA ASP A 39 7.08 0.70 7.06
C ASP A 39 6.18 1.40 8.09
N TYR A 40 4.97 0.89 8.30
CA TYR A 40 4.08 1.35 9.37
C TYR A 40 4.69 1.23 10.76
N HIS A 41 5.27 0.09 11.12
CA HIS A 41 5.88 -0.07 12.45
C HIS A 41 7.11 0.83 12.63
N ILE A 42 7.87 1.06 11.57
CA ILE A 42 9.01 2.00 11.58
C ILE A 42 8.52 3.44 11.78
N ILE A 43 7.57 3.90 10.95
CA ILE A 43 7.01 5.25 11.02
C ILE A 43 6.38 5.49 12.39
N ARG A 44 5.62 4.52 12.91
CA ARG A 44 5.02 4.63 14.25
C ARG A 44 6.07 4.81 15.34
N THR A 45 7.18 4.07 15.25
CA THR A 45 8.27 4.14 16.23
C THR A 45 8.98 5.50 16.17
N LEU A 46 9.12 6.07 14.98
CA LEU A 46 9.87 7.32 14.77
C LEU A 46 9.02 8.59 14.97
N TYR A 47 7.75 8.55 14.55
CA TYR A 47 6.90 9.75 14.39
C TYR A 47 5.56 9.66 15.14
N GLY A 48 5.33 8.58 15.90
CA GLY A 48 4.11 8.39 16.68
C GLY A 48 2.91 7.93 15.83
N GLU A 49 1.71 8.18 16.33
CA GLU A 49 0.47 7.51 15.87
C GLU A 49 -0.25 8.25 14.72
N SER A 50 0.51 8.79 13.77
CA SER A 50 -0.08 9.45 12.59
C SER A 50 -0.68 8.43 11.61
N PRO A 51 -1.85 8.71 10.99
CA PRO A 51 -2.38 7.88 9.93
C PRO A 51 -1.37 7.73 8.79
N MET A 52 -1.23 6.51 8.27
CA MET A 52 -0.28 6.18 7.22
C MET A 52 -0.99 5.47 6.07
N ARG A 53 -0.61 5.88 4.85
CA ARG A 53 -1.06 5.24 3.61
C ARG A 53 0.11 4.55 2.91
N GLY A 54 0.09 3.22 2.93
CA GLY A 54 1.01 2.39 2.15
C GLY A 54 0.55 2.16 0.72
N ILE A 55 1.28 1.31 0.00
CA ILE A 55 1.05 0.96 -1.41
C ILE A 55 -0.29 0.22 -1.55
N TYR A 56 -0.54 -0.74 -0.67
CA TYR A 56 -1.73 -1.59 -0.66
C TYR A 56 -2.57 -1.40 0.61
N LEU A 57 -1.94 -1.30 1.78
CA LEU A 57 -2.60 -1.15 3.08
C LEU A 57 -2.64 0.32 3.55
N GLY A 58 -3.56 0.62 4.46
CA GLY A 58 -3.61 1.88 5.19
C GLY A 58 -3.85 1.62 6.67
N PHE A 59 -3.28 2.47 7.53
CA PHE A 59 -3.37 2.37 8.97
C PHE A 59 -3.86 3.70 9.55
N ASP A 60 -4.89 3.67 10.37
CA ASP A 60 -5.41 4.84 11.11
C ASP A 60 -5.59 4.46 12.58
N HIS A 61 -4.83 5.11 13.45
CA HIS A 61 -4.83 4.86 14.88
C HIS A 61 -6.05 5.43 15.61
N THR A 62 -6.72 6.42 15.03
CA THR A 62 -7.87 7.08 15.65
C THR A 62 -9.13 6.21 15.64
N GLN A 63 -9.16 5.15 14.83
CA GLN A 63 -10.36 4.34 14.56
C GLN A 63 -10.32 2.91 15.13
N GLY A 64 -9.30 2.58 15.93
CA GLY A 64 -9.10 1.25 16.56
C GLY A 64 -8.04 0.38 15.88
N LYS A 65 -7.78 -0.81 16.43
CA LYS A 65 -6.76 -1.78 15.92
C LYS A 65 -7.19 -2.55 14.65
N GLU A 66 -8.31 -2.18 14.05
CA GLU A 66 -8.89 -2.87 12.89
C GLU A 66 -8.39 -2.23 11.59
N ASN A 67 -7.96 -3.06 10.63
CA ASN A 67 -7.67 -2.59 9.29
C ASN A 67 -8.97 -2.26 8.56
N LYS A 68 -9.42 -1.01 8.67
CA LYS A 68 -10.63 -0.51 7.98
C LYS A 68 -10.36 -0.06 6.54
N TRP A 69 -9.10 -0.05 6.11
CA TRP A 69 -8.72 0.28 4.73
C TRP A 69 -8.77 -0.97 3.85
N VAL A 70 -9.93 -1.63 3.78
CA VAL A 70 -10.24 -2.56 2.68
C VAL A 70 -10.80 -1.71 1.55
N GLU A 71 -9.92 -1.19 0.69
CA GLU A 71 -10.35 -0.31 -0.38
C GLU A 71 -11.22 -1.05 -1.39
N LEU A 72 -12.45 -0.57 -1.55
CA LEU A 72 -13.23 -0.82 -2.74
C LEU A 72 -12.58 -0.04 -3.88
N ARG A 73 -11.77 -0.72 -4.70
CA ARG A 73 -11.23 -0.15 -5.94
C ARG A 73 -12.06 -0.64 -7.12
N ARG A 74 -12.28 0.24 -8.09
CA ARG A 74 -12.90 -0.13 -9.37
C ARG A 74 -11.90 0.08 -10.49
N PHE A 75 -11.80 -0.92 -11.37
CA PHE A 75 -10.96 -0.81 -12.56
C PHE A 75 -11.71 -0.07 -13.66
N GLU A 76 -11.28 1.14 -14.00
CA GLU A 76 -11.84 1.98 -15.07
C GLU A 76 -10.69 2.66 -15.83
N ASN A 77 -10.80 2.80 -17.15
CA ASN A 77 -9.77 3.44 -18.01
C ASN A 77 -8.34 2.88 -17.86
N PHE A 78 -8.22 1.57 -17.71
CA PHE A 78 -6.95 0.88 -17.44
C PHE A 78 -6.30 1.22 -16.08
N GLU A 79 -7.09 1.75 -15.14
CA GLU A 79 -6.63 2.23 -13.85
C GLU A 79 -7.49 1.70 -12.70
N TRP A 80 -6.89 1.46 -11.53
CA TRP A 80 -7.62 1.16 -10.31
C TRP A 80 -7.95 2.46 -9.57
N ASN A 81 -9.21 2.87 -9.63
CA ASN A 81 -9.72 4.07 -8.98
C ASN A 81 -10.26 3.75 -7.58
N LEU A 82 -9.97 4.64 -6.63
CA LEU A 82 -10.52 4.57 -5.28
C LEU A 82 -12.02 4.92 -5.32
N LEU A 83 -12.87 4.00 -4.89
CA LEU A 83 -14.25 4.34 -4.60
C LEU A 83 -14.28 5.05 -3.25
N ARG A 84 -14.52 6.36 -3.27
CA ARG A 84 -14.86 7.07 -2.03
C ARG A 84 -16.18 6.52 -1.53
N HIS A 85 -16.23 6.09 -0.27
CA HIS A 85 -17.51 5.85 0.39
C HIS A 85 -18.34 7.15 0.33
N PRO A 86 -19.65 7.07 0.04
CA PRO A 86 -20.53 8.23 0.08
C PRO A 86 -20.60 8.84 1.49
#